data_AF-A0A495L7C8-F1
#
_entry.id   AF-A0A495L7C8-F1
#
_cell.length_a   1.000
_cell.length_b   1.000
_cell.length_c   1.000
_cell.angle_alpha   90.00
_cell.angle_beta   90.00
_cell.angle_gamma   90.00
#
_symmetry.space_group_name_H-M   'P 1'
#
loop_
_entity.id
_entity.type
_entity.pdbx_description
1 polymer ?
#
loop_
_entity_poly.entity_id
_entity_poly.type
_entity_poly.pdbx_seq_one_letter_code
_entity_poly.pdbx_strand_id
1 'polypeptide(L)'
;MSDTTTFTAKNRAVLESWARSMDAKVTQIAEDWRSITFQAEATDSEGTRVRCRFRQPIPRVVALRRLARTYVVGLVHDVGGAQCHHVRRVIPTGDTEADARRSAILIASALVEIQRHHTCGATVSKLEPYVVERAVNWKP
;
A
#
# COMPACT_ATOMS: atom_id res chain seq x y z
N MET A 1 -14.56 -20.74 -8.52
CA MET A 1 -14.15 -19.65 -7.61
C MET A 1 -14.04 -20.27 -6.24
N SER A 2 -12.83 -20.47 -5.71
CA SER A 2 -12.67 -21.09 -4.39
C SER A 2 -13.05 -20.09 -3.31
N ASP A 3 -14.05 -20.42 -2.50
CA ASP A 3 -14.45 -19.60 -1.37
C ASP A 3 -13.25 -19.38 -0.44
N THR A 4 -12.96 -18.12 -0.14
CA THR A 4 -11.85 -17.77 0.76
C THR A 4 -12.43 -17.38 2.11
N THR A 5 -12.32 -18.28 3.08
CA THR A 5 -12.74 -18.00 4.45
C THR A 5 -11.74 -17.05 5.10
N THR A 6 -12.17 -15.83 5.43
CA THR A 6 -11.34 -14.82 6.08
C THR A 6 -11.79 -14.60 7.51
N PHE A 7 -10.85 -14.62 8.45
CA PHE A 7 -11.11 -14.24 9.84
C PHE A 7 -10.05 -13.27 10.37
N THR A 8 -10.40 -12.57 11.45
CA THR A 8 -9.59 -11.48 12.02
C THR A 8 -9.01 -11.89 13.36
N ALA A 9 -7.69 -11.88 13.48
CA ALA A 9 -6.98 -12.08 14.73
C ALA A 9 -7.11 -10.85 15.63
N LYS A 10 -7.20 -11.07 16.95
CA LYS A 10 -7.29 -9.98 17.94
C LYS A 10 -5.98 -9.23 18.14
N ASN A 11 -4.86 -9.92 17.93
CA ASN A 11 -3.52 -9.35 18.05
C ASN A 11 -2.54 -10.13 17.15
N ARG A 12 -1.30 -9.62 17.06
CA ARG A 12 -0.25 -10.22 16.24
C ARG A 12 0.14 -11.62 16.69
N ALA A 13 0.17 -11.89 17.99
CA ALA A 13 0.53 -13.20 18.52
C ALA A 13 -0.49 -14.28 18.12
N VAL A 14 -1.79 -13.95 18.10
CA VAL A 14 -2.85 -14.87 17.63
C VAL A 14 -2.69 -15.16 16.14
N LEU A 15 -2.38 -14.15 15.32
CA LEU A 15 -2.09 -14.34 13.90
C LEU A 15 -0.88 -15.25 13.69
N GLU A 16 0.23 -14.98 14.38
CA GLU A 16 1.47 -15.76 14.26
C GLU A 16 1.29 -17.20 14.76
N SER A 17 0.52 -17.40 15.83
CA SER A 17 0.20 -18.74 16.34
C SER A 17 -0.62 -19.53 15.33
N TRP A 18 -1.66 -18.91 14.74
CA TRP A 18 -2.45 -19.57 13.70
C TRP A 18 -1.63 -19.86 12.44
N ALA A 19 -0.80 -18.91 12.03
CA ALA A 19 0.05 -19.08 10.86
C ALA A 19 1.01 -20.26 11.04
N ARG A 20 1.64 -20.39 12.22
CA ARG A 20 2.47 -21.56 12.55
C ARG A 20 1.70 -22.88 12.52
N SER A 21 0.47 -22.92 13.05
CA SER A 21 -0.32 -24.17 13.03
C SER A 21 -0.74 -24.59 11.63
N MET A 22 -0.73 -23.67 10.67
CA MET A 22 -1.11 -23.92 9.27
C MET A 22 0.10 -23.99 8.32
N ASP A 23 1.33 -23.99 8.86
CA ASP A 23 2.58 -23.84 8.08
C ASP A 23 2.56 -22.65 7.08
N ALA A 24 1.95 -21.54 7.51
CA ALA A 24 1.74 -20.37 6.69
C ALA A 24 2.70 -19.23 7.06
N LYS A 25 3.11 -18.44 6.07
CA LYS A 25 3.92 -17.25 6.28
C LYS A 25 3.06 -16.01 6.54
N VAL A 26 3.35 -15.30 7.63
CA VAL A 26 2.79 -13.97 7.87
C VAL A 26 3.50 -12.95 6.97
N THR A 27 2.74 -12.18 6.22
CA THR A 27 3.22 -11.08 5.37
C THR A 27 2.49 -9.79 5.69
N GLN A 28 3.15 -8.66 5.46
CA GLN A 28 2.51 -7.35 5.46
C GLN A 28 1.85 -7.13 4.10
N ILE A 29 0.53 -6.92 4.07
CA ILE A 29 -0.23 -6.76 2.82
C ILE A 29 -0.68 -5.33 2.55
N ALA A 30 -0.78 -4.51 3.58
CA ALA A 30 -1.11 -3.10 3.44
C ALA A 30 -0.53 -2.29 4.59
N GLU A 31 -0.17 -1.05 4.31
CA GLU A 31 0.25 -0.09 5.31
C GLU A 31 -0.29 1.28 4.94
N ASP A 32 -0.93 1.93 5.90
CA ASP A 32 -1.31 3.34 5.84
C ASP A 32 -0.69 4.09 7.03
N TRP A 33 -0.90 5.40 7.11
CA TRP A 33 -0.35 6.19 8.21
C TRP A 33 -0.93 5.82 9.59
N ARG A 34 -2.06 5.11 9.66
CA ARG A 34 -2.75 4.73 10.92
C ARG A 34 -2.50 3.29 11.32
N SER A 35 -2.06 2.42 10.41
CA SER A 35 -2.05 0.98 10.65
C SER A 35 -1.19 0.19 9.66
N ILE A 36 -0.74 -0.96 10.11
CA ILE A 36 -0.12 -2.00 9.28
C ILE A 36 -1.04 -3.23 9.30
N THR A 37 -1.37 -3.78 8.14
CA THR A 37 -2.18 -4.99 8.03
C THR A 37 -1.29 -6.17 7.67
N PHE A 38 -1.28 -7.14 8.57
CA PHE A 38 -0.62 -8.43 8.41
C PHE A 38 -1.63 -9.48 8.01
N GLN A 39 -1.20 -10.43 7.19
CA GLN A 39 -2.02 -11.52 6.71
C GLN A 39 -1.17 -12.80 6.62
N ALA A 40 -1.79 -13.93 6.95
CA ALA A 40 -1.30 -15.23 6.55
C ALA A 40 -2.41 -15.94 5.75
N GLU A 41 -2.02 -16.67 4.71
CA GLU A 41 -2.92 -17.48 3.89
C GLU A 41 -2.44 -18.93 3.91
N ALA A 42 -3.37 -19.86 4.00
CA ALA A 42 -3.14 -21.30 3.92
C ALA A 42 -4.27 -21.97 3.13
N THR A 43 -4.08 -23.22 2.78
CA THR A 43 -5.15 -24.10 2.29
C THR A 43 -5.45 -25.11 3.38
N ASP A 44 -6.72 -25.28 3.75
CA ASP A 44 -7.12 -26.29 4.73
C ASP A 44 -7.15 -27.71 4.13
N SER A 45 -7.49 -28.70 4.95
CA SER A 45 -7.57 -30.12 4.54
C SER A 45 -8.63 -30.39 3.46
N GLU A 46 -9.63 -29.52 3.34
CA GLU A 46 -10.70 -29.62 2.34
C GLU A 46 -10.32 -28.89 1.04
N GLY A 47 -9.10 -28.35 0.93
CA GLY A 47 -8.66 -27.58 -0.23
C GLY A 47 -9.18 -26.13 -0.25
N THR A 48 -9.80 -25.66 0.83
CA THR A 48 -10.36 -24.30 0.94
C THR A 48 -9.27 -23.32 1.32
N ARG A 49 -9.24 -22.16 0.66
CA ARG A 49 -8.31 -21.09 1.03
C ARG A 49 -8.78 -20.41 2.30
N VAL A 50 -7.95 -20.43 3.33
CA VAL A 50 -8.20 -19.77 4.61
C VAL A 50 -7.21 -18.65 4.82
N ARG A 51 -7.71 -17.54 5.34
CA ARG A 51 -6.95 -16.30 5.54
C ARG A 51 -7.18 -15.75 6.94
N CYS A 52 -6.08 -15.50 7.65
CA CYS A 52 -6.09 -14.78 8.91
C CYS A 52 -5.50 -13.38 8.71
N ARG A 53 -6.16 -12.35 9.24
CA ARG A 53 -5.69 -10.96 9.18
C ARG A 53 -5.56 -10.35 10.56
N PHE A 54 -4.56 -9.51 10.75
CA PHE A 54 -4.47 -8.62 11.90
C PHE A 54 -4.09 -7.22 11.45
N ARG A 55 -4.88 -6.21 11.87
CA ARG A 55 -4.59 -4.81 11.64
C ARG A 55 -3.96 -4.22 12.90
N GLN A 56 -2.66 -3.99 12.87
CA GLN A 56 -1.93 -3.35 13.94
C GLN A 56 -2.11 -1.83 13.84
N PRO A 57 -2.78 -1.17 14.82
CA PRO A 57 -2.84 0.28 14.85
C PRO A 57 -1.46 0.86 15.17
N ILE A 58 -1.11 1.95 14.49
CA ILE A 58 0.07 2.75 14.78
C ILE A 58 -0.31 3.74 15.89
N PRO A 59 0.51 3.91 16.94
CA PRO A 59 0.25 4.89 18.00
C PRO A 59 -0.02 6.28 17.42
N ARG A 60 -1.02 6.99 17.97
CA ARG A 60 -1.53 8.25 17.39
C ARG A 60 -0.44 9.28 17.08
N VAL A 61 0.51 9.47 18.01
CA VAL A 61 1.62 10.43 17.83
C VAL A 61 2.50 10.04 16.63
N VAL A 62 2.76 8.75 16.45
CA VAL A 62 3.53 8.24 15.31
C VAL A 62 2.71 8.39 14.03
N ALA A 63 1.42 8.07 14.06
CA ALA A 63 0.53 8.22 12.91
C ALA A 63 0.46 9.67 12.40
N LEU A 64 0.38 10.65 13.30
CA LEU A 64 0.39 12.07 12.96
C LEU A 64 1.73 12.51 12.34
N ARG A 65 2.86 12.06 12.89
CA ARG A 65 4.18 12.34 12.31
C ARG A 65 4.33 11.75 10.91
N ARG A 66 3.82 10.53 10.70
CA ARG A 66 3.80 9.89 9.37
C ARG A 66 2.91 10.66 8.40
N LEU A 67 1.71 11.06 8.83
CA LEU A 67 0.80 11.86 8.02
C LEU A 67 1.44 13.19 7.58
N ALA A 68 2.09 13.91 8.50
CA ALA A 68 2.76 15.19 8.21
C ALA A 68 3.89 15.06 7.17
N ARG A 69 4.52 13.88 7.08
CA ARG A 69 5.58 13.56 6.11
C ARG A 69 5.07 12.87 4.84
N THR A 70 3.77 12.58 4.74
CA THR A 70 3.22 11.87 3.59
C THR A 70 2.82 12.86 2.50
N TYR A 71 3.06 12.48 1.26
CA TYR A 71 2.56 13.15 0.06
C TYR A 71 1.51 12.29 -0.65
N VAL A 72 0.48 12.94 -1.17
CA VAL A 72 -0.44 12.41 -2.17
C VAL A 72 0.08 12.84 -3.54
N VAL A 73 0.36 11.85 -4.39
CA VAL A 73 0.87 12.05 -5.75
C VAL A 73 -0.14 11.45 -6.71
N GLY A 74 -0.72 12.28 -7.57
CA GLY A 74 -1.52 11.83 -8.71
C GLY A 74 -0.70 11.87 -9.97
N LEU A 75 -0.68 10.74 -10.67
CA LEU A 75 0.03 10.50 -11.91
C LEU A 75 -0.98 10.13 -13.01
N VAL A 76 -0.72 10.54 -14.23
CA VAL A 76 -1.53 10.21 -15.41
C VAL A 76 -0.64 9.74 -16.55
N HIS A 77 -1.18 8.87 -17.40
CA HIS A 77 -0.58 8.52 -18.68
C HIS A 77 -1.65 8.08 -19.68
N ASP A 78 -1.36 8.19 -20.97
CA ASP A 78 -2.27 7.72 -22.02
C ASP A 78 -2.15 6.22 -22.28
N VAL A 79 -3.30 5.57 -22.46
CA VAL A 79 -3.43 4.16 -22.83
C VAL A 79 -4.56 4.03 -23.86
N GLY A 80 -4.22 3.73 -25.10
CA GLY A 80 -5.23 3.50 -26.16
C GLY A 80 -6.15 4.70 -26.40
N GLY A 81 -5.66 5.93 -26.23
CA GLY A 81 -6.44 7.16 -26.39
C GLY A 81 -7.28 7.57 -25.17
N ALA A 82 -7.18 6.86 -24.04
CA ALA A 82 -7.80 7.23 -22.77
C ALA A 82 -6.74 7.57 -21.71
N GLN A 83 -7.09 8.45 -20.77
CA GLN A 83 -6.24 8.82 -19.64
C GLN A 83 -6.39 7.82 -18.49
N CYS A 84 -5.29 7.20 -18.09
CA CYS A 84 -5.22 6.31 -16.94
C CYS A 84 -4.63 7.07 -15.73
N HIS A 85 -5.44 7.27 -14.69
CA HIS A 85 -5.05 7.99 -13.48
C HIS A 85 -4.62 7.04 -12.36
N HIS A 86 -3.52 7.37 -11.69
CA HIS A 86 -2.99 6.65 -10.54
C HIS A 86 -2.77 7.61 -9.38
N VAL A 87 -3.25 7.28 -8.19
CA VAL A 87 -2.94 8.04 -6.97
C VAL A 87 -2.11 7.18 -6.03
N ARG A 88 -1.06 7.76 -5.47
CA ARG A 88 -0.19 7.11 -4.47
C ARG A 88 0.03 8.01 -3.27
N ARG A 89 0.13 7.38 -2.11
CA ARG A 89 0.53 8.00 -0.85
C ARG A 89 1.94 7.52 -0.54
N VAL A 90 2.88 8.44 -0.45
CA VAL A 90 4.31 8.12 -0.27
C VAL A 90 4.91 8.99 0.81
N ILE A 91 5.87 8.45 1.55
CA ILE A 91 6.70 9.22 2.47
C ILE A 91 8.06 9.40 1.78
N PRO A 92 8.36 10.59 1.22
CA PRO A 92 9.61 10.81 0.52
C PRO A 92 10.79 11.00 1.46
N THR A 93 11.98 10.93 0.89
CA THR A 93 13.23 11.41 1.48
C THR A 93 13.56 12.79 0.90
N GLY A 94 14.29 13.61 1.67
CA GLY A 94 14.74 14.93 1.20
C GLY A 94 14.91 15.90 2.36
N ASP A 95 15.92 16.76 2.25
CA ASP A 95 16.26 17.73 3.29
C ASP A 95 15.49 19.05 3.11
N THR A 96 15.00 19.32 1.89
CA THR A 96 14.16 20.48 1.56
C THR A 96 12.78 20.04 1.06
N GLU A 97 11.84 20.98 1.04
CA GLU A 97 10.51 20.72 0.49
C GLU A 97 10.55 20.40 -1.01
N ALA A 98 11.42 21.07 -1.77
CA ALA A 98 11.59 20.81 -3.18
C ALA A 98 12.14 19.40 -3.44
N ASP A 99 13.12 18.97 -2.63
CA ASP A 99 13.70 17.63 -2.73
C ASP A 99 12.69 16.55 -2.32
N ALA A 100 11.96 16.77 -1.22
CA ALA A 100 10.90 15.87 -0.78
C ALA A 100 9.80 15.73 -1.84
N ARG A 101 9.38 16.83 -2.46
CA ARG A 101 8.39 16.82 -3.55
C ARG A 101 8.89 16.03 -4.76
N ARG A 102 10.16 16.24 -5.17
CA ARG A 102 10.77 15.50 -6.29
C ARG A 102 10.89 14.01 -5.98
N SER A 103 11.38 13.66 -4.79
CA SER A 103 11.49 12.29 -4.30
C SER A 103 10.12 11.61 -4.23
N ALA A 104 9.07 12.32 -3.81
CA ALA A 104 7.71 11.79 -3.78
C ALA A 104 7.22 11.38 -5.18
N ILE A 105 7.46 12.21 -6.20
CA ILE A 105 7.10 11.90 -7.59
C ILE A 105 7.84 10.64 -8.04
N LEU A 106 9.16 10.56 -7.83
CA LEU A 106 9.98 9.42 -8.26
C LEU A 106 9.52 8.11 -7.61
N ILE A 107 9.31 8.12 -6.29
CA ILE A 107 8.83 6.94 -5.55
C ILE A 107 7.44 6.53 -6.04
N ALA A 108 6.53 7.50 -6.21
CA ALA A 108 5.17 7.22 -6.69
C ALA A 108 5.18 6.61 -8.10
N SER A 109 5.96 7.17 -9.03
CA SER A 109 6.08 6.67 -10.40
C SER A 109 6.67 5.27 -10.44
N ALA A 110 7.74 5.01 -9.67
CA ALA A 110 8.33 3.67 -9.56
C ALA A 110 7.33 2.64 -9.01
N LEU A 111 6.56 3.01 -7.98
CA LEU A 111 5.52 2.13 -7.44
C LEU A 111 4.41 1.84 -8.46
N VAL A 112 4.00 2.84 -9.25
CA VAL A 112 3.00 2.62 -10.32
C VAL A 112 3.56 1.70 -11.39
N GLU A 113 4.79 1.89 -11.86
CA GLU A 113 5.41 0.99 -12.83
C GLU A 113 5.46 -0.45 -12.30
N ILE A 114 6.05 -0.68 -11.12
CA ILE A 114 6.17 -2.01 -10.51
C ILE A 114 4.81 -2.71 -10.41
N GLN A 115 3.76 -1.98 -10.02
CA GLN A 115 2.45 -2.56 -9.72
C GLN A 115 1.52 -2.66 -10.94
N ARG A 116 1.67 -1.78 -11.93
CA ARG A 116 0.68 -1.56 -12.98
C ARG A 116 1.23 -1.70 -14.40
N HIS A 117 2.53 -1.86 -14.58
CA HIS A 117 3.13 -2.04 -15.91
C HIS A 117 2.42 -3.14 -16.72
N HIS A 118 2.24 -4.33 -16.14
CA HIS A 118 1.55 -5.43 -16.82
C HIS A 118 0.04 -5.24 -17.00
N THR A 119 -0.57 -4.27 -16.33
CA THR A 119 -2.02 -4.01 -16.41
C THR A 119 -2.35 -2.90 -17.40
N CYS A 120 -1.62 -1.79 -17.37
CA CYS A 120 -1.91 -0.61 -18.19
C CYS A 120 -0.70 -0.11 -18.99
N GLY A 121 0.46 -0.76 -18.92
CA GLY A 121 1.66 -0.33 -19.63
C GLY A 121 2.32 0.91 -19.05
N ALA A 122 1.98 1.28 -17.80
CA ALA A 122 2.60 2.41 -17.12
C ALA A 122 4.12 2.21 -16.99
N THR A 123 4.88 3.25 -17.32
CA THR A 123 6.32 3.34 -17.09
C THR A 123 6.63 4.70 -16.48
N VAL A 124 7.70 4.81 -15.72
CA VAL A 124 8.16 6.07 -15.10
C VAL A 124 8.28 7.18 -16.14
N SER A 125 8.76 6.85 -17.35
CA SER A 125 8.92 7.79 -18.46
C SER A 125 7.61 8.29 -19.10
N LYS A 126 6.49 7.59 -18.89
CA LYS A 126 5.17 7.95 -19.44
C LYS A 126 4.25 8.57 -18.40
N LEU A 127 4.62 8.51 -17.11
CA LEU A 127 3.80 8.98 -16.01
C LEU A 127 4.07 10.46 -15.75
N GLU A 128 3.03 11.27 -15.87
CA GLU A 128 3.08 12.70 -15.62
C GLU A 128 2.38 13.05 -14.30
N PRO A 129 3.03 13.78 -13.38
CA PRO A 129 2.40 14.22 -12.15
C PRO A 129 1.44 15.38 -12.40
N TYR A 130 0.15 15.19 -12.10
CA TYR A 130 -0.85 16.26 -12.16
C TYR A 130 -1.20 16.83 -10.77
N VAL A 131 -0.88 16.11 -9.69
CA VAL A 131 -0.99 16.62 -8.32
C VAL A 131 0.12 16.06 -7.44
N VAL A 132 0.71 16.92 -6.62
CA VAL A 132 1.72 16.57 -5.62
C VAL A 132 1.49 17.45 -4.40
N GLU A 133 0.90 16.89 -3.35
CA GLU A 133 0.47 17.66 -2.19
C GLU A 133 0.76 16.89 -0.90
N ARG A 134 1.03 17.61 0.19
CA ARG A 134 1.12 16.99 1.51
C ARG A 134 -0.23 16.41 1.92
N ALA A 135 -0.23 15.20 2.47
CA ALA A 135 -1.44 14.49 2.89
C ALA A 135 -2.24 15.22 3.98
N VAL A 136 -1.60 16.12 4.74
CA VAL A 136 -2.29 16.98 5.73
C VAL A 136 -3.20 18.02 5.10
N ASN A 137 -2.91 18.42 3.85
CA ASN A 137 -3.68 19.43 3.12
C ASN A 137 -4.68 18.81 2.13
N TRP A 138 -4.50 17.52 1.83
CA TRP A 138 -5.35 16.78 0.90
C TRP A 138 -6.81 16.75 1.35
N LYS A 139 -7.69 17.27 0.50
CA LYS A 139 -9.14 17.18 0.64
C LYS A 139 -9.67 16.12 -0.34
N PRO A 140 -10.28 15.02 0.15
CA PRO A 140 -10.81 13.97 -0.71
C PRO A 140 -12.07 14.41 -1.48
#